data_AF-A0A4Y7U2W3-F1
#
_entry.id   AF-A0A4Y7U2W3-F1
#
_cell.length_a   1.000
_cell.length_b   1.000
_cell.length_c   1.000
_cell.angle_alpha   90.00
_cell.angle_beta   90.00
_cell.angle_gamma   90.00
#
_symmetry.space_group_name_H-M   'P 1'
#
loop_
_entity.id
_entity.type
_entity.pdbx_description
1 polymer ?
#
loop_
_entity_poly.entity_id
_entity_poly.type
_entity_poly.pdbx_seq_one_letter_code
_entity_poly.pdbx_strand_id
1 'polypeptide(L)'
;EASVLALNHWSVSAESIQKKTADGEEVPLRLLEFLIEFKDVLGIDETLLPTYLEEITSTLYSTAYKIDHEKYSSEALANQGYQVIEHAMTEGHPCFVANSGKNGFNIDD
;
A
#
# COMPACT_ATOMS: atom_id res chain seq x y z
N GLU A 1 -8.89 3.67 -14.87
CA GLU A 1 -9.35 2.48 -15.60
C GLU A 1 -9.30 1.27 -14.69
N ALA A 2 -10.30 0.40 -14.76
CA ALA A 2 -10.37 -0.82 -13.98
C ALA A 2 -11.10 -1.93 -14.75
N SER A 3 -10.72 -3.17 -14.51
CA SER A 3 -11.41 -4.37 -14.99
C SER A 3 -11.87 -5.21 -13.81
N VAL A 4 -13.12 -5.67 -13.85
CA VAL A 4 -13.66 -6.61 -12.86
C VAL A 4 -13.42 -8.04 -13.35
N LEU A 5 -12.64 -8.80 -12.60
CA LEU A 5 -12.28 -10.19 -12.90
C LEU A 5 -13.11 -11.17 -12.06
N ALA A 6 -12.78 -12.45 -12.15
CA ALA A 6 -13.38 -13.49 -11.32
C ALA A 6 -13.28 -13.15 -9.81
N LEU A 7 -14.21 -13.68 -9.01
CA LEU A 7 -14.30 -13.43 -7.57
C LEU A 7 -14.52 -11.95 -7.19
N ASN A 8 -15.10 -11.15 -8.09
CA ASN A 8 -15.30 -9.70 -7.90
C ASN A 8 -13.97 -8.96 -7.62
N HIS A 9 -12.88 -9.42 -8.23
CA HIS A 9 -11.58 -8.77 -8.10
C HIS A 9 -11.49 -7.55 -9.01
N TRP A 10 -11.27 -6.38 -8.41
CA TRP A 10 -11.05 -5.13 -9.13
C TRP A 10 -9.57 -4.98 -9.44
N SER A 11 -9.20 -5.19 -10.71
CA SER A 11 -7.86 -4.90 -11.21
C SER A 11 -7.81 -3.47 -11.72
N VAL A 12 -7.15 -2.59 -10.97
CA VAL A 12 -7.08 -1.15 -11.23
C VAL A 12 -5.67 -0.80 -11.71
N SER A 13 -5.52 -0.10 -12.83
CA SER A 13 -4.21 0.43 -13.26
C SER A 13 -3.84 1.62 -12.38
N ALA A 14 -2.68 1.58 -11.73
CA ALA A 14 -2.23 2.62 -10.81
C ALA A 14 -2.06 3.99 -11.53
N GLU A 15 -1.55 3.96 -12.75
CA GLU A 15 -1.28 5.14 -13.59
C GLU A 15 -2.57 5.86 -14.02
N SER A 16 -3.70 5.16 -13.95
CA SER A 16 -5.00 5.68 -14.34
C SER A 16 -5.75 6.39 -13.21
N ILE A 17 -5.22 6.37 -11.99
CA ILE A 17 -5.86 6.96 -10.80
C ILE A 17 -5.56 8.46 -10.77
N GLN A 18 -6.62 9.27 -10.67
CA GLN A 18 -6.53 10.73 -10.57
C GLN A 18 -7.43 11.22 -9.44
N LYS A 19 -6.97 12.20 -8.67
CA LYS A 19 -7.79 12.97 -7.72
C LYS A 19 -7.96 14.38 -8.29
N LYS A 20 -9.20 14.86 -8.33
CA LYS A 20 -9.54 16.21 -8.80
C LYS A 20 -10.33 16.96 -7.73
N THR A 21 -10.17 18.27 -7.64
CA THR A 21 -11.02 19.12 -6.81
C THR A 21 -12.42 19.20 -7.41
N ALA A 22 -13.36 19.79 -6.66
CA ALA A 22 -14.71 20.08 -7.16
C ALA A 22 -14.70 20.98 -8.41
N ASP A 23 -13.68 21.83 -8.54
CA ASP A 23 -13.49 22.72 -9.67
C ASP A 23 -12.77 22.05 -10.86
N GLY A 24 -12.39 20.76 -10.71
CA GLY A 24 -11.78 19.95 -11.76
C GLY A 24 -10.25 19.95 -11.81
N GLU A 25 -9.59 20.67 -10.91
CA GLU A 25 -8.12 20.75 -10.84
C GLU A 25 -7.52 19.45 -10.33
N GLU A 26 -6.47 18.94 -10.99
CA GLU A 26 -5.76 17.73 -10.55
C GLU A 26 -4.91 18.01 -9.31
N VAL A 27 -5.02 17.11 -8.32
CA VAL A 27 -4.27 17.18 -7.06
C VAL A 27 -3.50 15.88 -6.79
N PRO A 28 -2.41 15.94 -6.02
CA PRO A 28 -1.63 14.74 -5.70
C PRO A 28 -2.45 13.65 -5.01
N LEU A 29 -2.14 12.40 -5.31
CA LEU A 29 -2.69 11.26 -4.57
C LEU A 29 -2.03 11.19 -3.19
N ARG A 30 -2.86 11.23 -2.15
CA ARG A 30 -2.44 11.20 -0.75
C ARG A 30 -3.26 10.15 -0.02
N LEU A 31 -2.66 9.01 0.30
CA LEU A 31 -3.37 7.87 0.90
C LEU A 31 -3.99 8.22 2.28
N LEU A 32 -3.26 8.96 3.12
CA LEU A 32 -3.78 9.36 4.43
C LEU A 32 -5.00 10.28 4.29
N GLU A 33 -4.96 11.23 3.36
CA GLU A 33 -6.12 12.10 3.07
C GLU A 33 -7.30 11.28 2.57
N PHE A 34 -7.08 10.33 1.65
CA PHE A 34 -8.13 9.44 1.16
C PHE A 34 -8.80 8.67 2.31
N LEU A 35 -8.02 8.11 3.24
CA LEU A 35 -8.59 7.40 4.38
C LEU A 35 -9.40 8.32 5.29
N ILE A 36 -8.97 9.57 5.49
CA ILE A 36 -9.71 10.56 6.28
C ILE A 36 -11.01 10.98 5.55
N GLU A 37 -10.94 11.23 4.24
CA GLU A 37 -12.07 11.62 3.39
C GLU A 37 -13.15 10.54 3.34
N PHE A 38 -12.75 9.26 3.39
CA PHE A 38 -13.66 8.11 3.28
C PHE A 38 -13.85 7.34 4.58
N LYS A 39 -13.40 7.85 5.75
CA LYS A 39 -13.44 7.12 7.03
C LYS A 39 -14.83 6.55 7.36
N ASP A 40 -15.88 7.32 7.08
CA ASP A 40 -17.27 6.95 7.39
C ASP A 40 -17.77 5.85 6.45
N VAL A 41 -17.39 5.90 5.18
CA VAL A 41 -17.71 4.87 4.17
C VAL A 41 -16.96 3.57 4.47
N LEU A 42 -15.72 3.68 4.93
CA LEU A 42 -14.87 2.56 5.31
C LEU A 42 -15.25 1.96 6.68
N GLY A 43 -16.12 2.63 7.44
CA GLY A 43 -16.53 2.17 8.78
C GLY A 43 -15.40 2.21 9.81
N ILE A 44 -14.47 3.16 9.67
CA ILE A 44 -13.35 3.32 10.61
C ILE A 44 -13.83 4.16 11.80
N ASP A 45 -13.82 3.56 12.99
CA ASP A 45 -14.19 4.26 14.23
C ASP A 45 -13.22 5.43 14.52
N GLU A 46 -13.76 6.57 14.97
CA GLU A 46 -12.95 7.78 15.23
C GLU A 46 -11.85 7.55 16.28
N THR A 47 -12.07 6.64 17.23
CA THR A 47 -11.08 6.33 18.27
C THR A 47 -9.94 5.47 17.76
N LEU A 48 -10.16 4.70 16.67
CA LEU A 48 -9.17 3.82 16.06
C LEU A 48 -8.46 4.46 14.85
N LEU A 49 -9.06 5.49 14.26
CA LEU A 49 -8.51 6.19 13.09
C LEU A 49 -7.03 6.61 13.27
N PRO A 50 -6.59 7.18 14.42
CA PRO A 50 -5.18 7.56 14.58
C PRO A 50 -4.24 6.36 14.47
N THR A 51 -4.56 5.25 15.15
CA THR A 51 -3.74 4.03 15.11
C THR A 51 -3.71 3.43 13.70
N TYR A 52 -4.83 3.44 12.99
CA TYR A 52 -4.87 2.94 11.62
C TYR A 52 -4.03 3.79 10.66
N LEU A 53 -4.05 5.13 10.83
CA LEU A 53 -3.18 6.02 10.05
C LEU A 53 -1.70 5.81 10.36
N GLU A 54 -1.35 5.47 11.60
CA GLU A 54 0.01 5.08 11.98
C GLU A 54 0.44 3.79 11.26
N GLU A 55 -0.39 2.74 11.27
CA GLU A 55 -0.10 1.48 10.57
C GLU A 55 0.06 1.66 9.06
N ILE A 56 -0.76 2.52 8.45
CA ILE A 56 -0.66 2.88 7.03
C ILE A 56 0.65 3.62 6.75
N THR A 57 1.03 4.54 7.63
CA THR A 57 2.27 5.30 7.49
C THR A 57 3.49 4.38 7.58
N SER A 58 3.53 3.46 8.54
CA SER A 58 4.58 2.45 8.63
C SER A 58 4.59 1.50 7.44
N THR A 59 3.43 1.15 6.90
CA THR A 59 3.33 0.37 5.65
C THR A 59 3.91 1.13 4.46
N LEU A 60 3.66 2.43 4.35
CA LEU A 60 4.25 3.29 3.31
C LEU A 60 5.77 3.39 3.45
N TYR A 61 6.30 3.57 4.66
CA TYR A 61 7.75 3.57 4.91
C TYR A 61 8.39 2.23 4.55
N SER A 62 7.79 1.12 4.99
CA SER A 62 8.26 -0.22 4.63
C SER A 62 8.24 -0.44 3.12
N THR A 63 7.23 0.07 2.42
CA THR A 63 7.12 -0.03 0.96
C THR A 63 8.18 0.81 0.26
N ALA A 64 8.38 2.07 0.69
CA ALA A 64 9.42 2.94 0.15
C ALA A 64 10.81 2.31 0.30
N TYR A 65 11.11 1.73 1.46
CA TYR A 65 12.35 0.99 1.69
C TYR A 65 12.49 -0.18 0.70
N LYS A 66 11.44 -1.00 0.53
CA LYS A 66 11.46 -2.14 -0.39
C LYS A 66 11.65 -1.72 -1.85
N ILE A 67 11.04 -0.62 -2.30
CA ILE A 67 11.21 -0.08 -3.66
C ILE A 67 12.66 0.39 -3.88
N ASP A 68 13.24 1.12 -2.92
CA ASP A 68 14.62 1.61 -3.02
C ASP A 68 15.66 0.46 -2.98
N HIS A 69 15.30 -0.67 -2.37
CA HIS A 69 16.18 -1.84 -2.19
C HIS A 69 15.82 -3.02 -3.10
N GLU A 70 14.92 -2.84 -4.08
CA GLU A 70 14.56 -3.88 -5.03
C GLU A 70 15.72 -4.15 -5.99
N LYS A 71 16.29 -5.36 -5.92
CA LYS A 71 17.52 -5.72 -6.65
C LYS A 71 17.31 -6.72 -7.78
N TYR A 72 16.17 -7.38 -7.83
CA TYR A 72 15.95 -8.53 -8.69
C TYR A 72 14.68 -8.35 -9.51
N SER A 73 14.75 -8.69 -10.80
CA SER A 73 13.54 -8.94 -11.59
C SER A 73 12.92 -10.27 -11.21
N SER A 74 11.64 -10.47 -11.57
CA SER A 74 10.95 -11.75 -11.41
C SER A 74 11.69 -12.93 -12.06
N GLU A 75 12.30 -12.71 -13.23
CA GLU A 75 13.10 -13.72 -13.93
C GLU A 75 14.38 -14.08 -13.16
N ALA A 76 15.05 -13.08 -12.58
CA ALA A 76 16.25 -13.30 -11.80
C ALA A 76 15.94 -14.09 -10.52
N LEU A 77 14.82 -13.78 -9.85
CA LEU A 77 14.39 -14.47 -8.62
C LEU A 77 14.12 -15.96 -8.83
N ALA A 78 13.64 -16.38 -10.00
CA ALA A 78 13.39 -17.79 -10.31
C ALA A 78 14.64 -18.68 -10.20
N ASN A 79 15.84 -18.09 -10.25
CA ASN A 79 17.12 -18.77 -10.15
C ASN A 79 17.85 -18.53 -8.81
N GLN A 80 17.19 -17.90 -7.82
CA GLN A 80 17.79 -17.62 -6.52
C GLN A 80 17.50 -18.71 -5.48
N GLY A 81 18.29 -18.69 -4.40
CA GLY A 81 18.06 -19.56 -3.24
C GLY A 81 16.90 -19.07 -2.38
N TYR A 82 16.36 -19.99 -1.55
CA TYR A 82 15.19 -19.75 -0.69
C TYR A 82 15.23 -18.41 0.06
N GLN A 83 16.30 -18.14 0.83
CA GLN A 83 16.38 -16.94 1.67
C GLN A 83 16.40 -15.63 0.86
N VAL A 84 16.94 -15.67 -0.35
CA VAL A 84 16.95 -14.50 -1.25
C VAL A 84 15.53 -14.23 -1.76
N ILE A 85 14.81 -15.28 -2.16
CA ILE A 85 13.41 -15.16 -2.60
C ILE A 85 12.54 -14.62 -1.45
N GLU A 86 12.64 -15.22 -0.26
CA GLU A 86 11.86 -14.81 0.91
C GLU A 86 12.08 -13.33 1.25
N HIS A 87 13.34 -12.89 1.29
CA HIS A 87 13.68 -11.50 1.62
C HIS A 87 13.34 -10.52 0.49
N ALA A 88 13.23 -10.97 -0.76
CA ALA A 88 12.90 -10.12 -1.90
C ALA A 88 11.39 -9.84 -2.04
N MET A 89 10.54 -10.42 -1.20
CA MET A 89 9.10 -10.20 -1.25
C MET A 89 8.72 -8.75 -0.93
N THR A 90 7.97 -8.12 -1.84
CA THR A 90 7.63 -6.69 -1.76
C THR A 90 6.24 -6.44 -1.21
N GLU A 91 5.26 -7.31 -1.45
CA GLU A 91 3.85 -6.96 -1.22
C GLU A 91 3.37 -7.21 0.21
N GLY A 92 3.75 -8.34 0.83
CA GLY A 92 3.13 -8.81 2.07
C GLY A 92 1.77 -9.48 1.81
N HIS A 93 0.80 -9.32 2.72
CA HIS A 93 -0.52 -9.93 2.54
C HIS A 93 -1.30 -9.20 1.42
N PRO A 94 -1.81 -9.91 0.39
CA PRO A 94 -2.40 -9.29 -0.81
C PRO A 94 -3.84 -8.76 -0.64
N CYS A 95 -4.30 -8.56 0.60
CA CYS A 95 -5.70 -8.14 0.87
C CYS A 95 -5.78 -7.03 1.90
N PHE A 96 -4.94 -7.09 2.94
CA PHE A 96 -4.85 -6.01 3.92
C PHE A 96 -4.09 -4.83 3.30
N VAL A 97 -4.64 -3.63 3.44
CA VAL A 97 -3.97 -2.39 3.01
C VAL A 97 -2.87 -2.02 4.00
N ALA A 98 -3.21 -1.93 5.29
CA ALA A 98 -2.24 -1.79 6.38
C ALA A 98 -1.59 -3.14 6.72
N ASN A 99 -0.71 -3.66 5.85
CA ASN A 99 -0.17 -5.01 5.98
C ASN A 99 1.26 -5.10 6.54
N SER A 100 1.92 -3.96 6.77
CA SER A 100 3.32 -3.89 7.19
C SER A 100 3.52 -2.85 8.30
N GLY A 101 2.52 -2.69 9.18
CA GLY A 101 2.50 -1.68 10.24
C GLY A 101 3.66 -1.79 11.24
N LYS A 102 3.96 -3.02 11.73
CA LYS A 102 5.11 -3.31 12.62
C LYS A 102 5.20 -2.35 13.82
N ASN A 103 4.04 -1.97 14.37
CA ASN A 103 3.93 -1.04 15.49
C ASN A 103 4.83 -1.49 16.64
N GLY A 104 5.66 -0.57 17.13
CA GLY A 104 6.65 -0.83 18.17
C GLY A 104 8.09 -0.91 17.67
N PHE A 105 8.33 -1.06 16.36
CA PHE A 105 9.66 -0.84 15.78
C PHE A 105 9.91 0.63 15.51
N ASN A 106 11.12 1.10 15.84
CA ASN A 106 11.60 2.43 15.47
C ASN A 106 12.44 2.36 14.18
N ILE A 107 13.02 3.49 13.75
CA ILE A 107 13.77 3.57 12.49
C ILE A 107 15.10 2.79 12.50
N ASP A 108 15.65 2.54 13.69
CA ASP A 108 16.91 1.84 13.90
C ASP A 108 16.74 0.33 14.18
N ASP A 109 15.50 -0.15 14.33
CA ASP A 109 15.16 -1.58 14.52
C ASP A 109 15.02 -2.32 13.18
#